data_AF-A0A2K3JV01-F1
#
_entry.id   AF-A0A2K3JV01-F1
#
_cell.length_a   1.000
_cell.length_b   1.000
_cell.length_c   1.000
_cell.angle_alpha   90.00
_cell.angle_beta   90.00
_cell.angle_gamma   90.00
#
_symmetry.space_group_name_H-M   'P 1'
#
loop_
_entity.id
_entity.type
_entity.pdbx_description
1 polymer ?
#
loop_
_entity_poly.entity_id
_entity_poly.type
_entity_poly.pdbx_seq_one_letter_code
_entity_poly.pdbx_strand_id
1 'polypeptide(L)'
;MVGDMTRFTNTPTEDLRKKALEYEVKGTLLNYLLSNRQEQEVLEARRKVKTVDDNIADIEKRYSETKTKLEEDIQKLKEGQESEAERLRKEYEDKLAKVKESYAASETKLKENAAAQDEKISKLVTERDEAVLSAGTLGEEKARLETDVTELQLYAATQYDEGFSFALEQIKLLFPDLDAERLGEADAMNQIVDGKLVPYIPPP
;
A
#
# COMPACT_ATOMS: atom_id res chain seq x y z
N MET A 1 21.50 -1.19 103.80
CA MET A 1 21.16 -0.08 104.72
C MET A 1 21.39 -0.61 106.13
N VAL A 2 22.47 -0.18 106.79
CA VAL A 2 22.81 -0.63 108.16
C VAL A 2 21.97 0.21 109.12
N GLY A 3 21.02 -0.42 109.82
CA GLY A 3 20.14 0.26 110.75
C GLY A 3 20.85 0.57 112.07
N ASP A 4 20.71 1.80 112.57
CA ASP A 4 21.22 2.22 113.88
C ASP A 4 20.44 1.52 115.00
N MET A 5 21.05 0.49 115.58
CA MET A 5 20.42 -0.39 116.58
C MET A 5 20.27 0.26 117.96
N THR A 6 21.04 1.33 118.23
CA THR A 6 21.04 2.02 119.54
C THR A 6 19.68 2.68 119.87
N ARG A 7 18.85 2.90 118.85
CA ARG A 7 17.50 3.46 118.96
C ARG A 7 16.48 2.48 119.52
N PHE A 8 16.73 1.18 119.41
CA PHE A 8 15.85 0.14 119.92
C PHE A 8 16.26 -0.34 121.32
N THR A 9 17.55 -0.24 121.68
CA THR A 9 18.07 -0.70 122.97
C THR A 9 17.69 0.19 124.16
N ASN A 10 17.40 1.47 123.92
CA ASN A 10 17.06 2.46 124.96
C ASN A 10 15.55 2.77 125.06
N THR A 11 14.71 2.06 124.29
CA THR A 11 13.26 2.31 124.21
C THR A 11 12.49 1.33 125.10
N PRO A 12 11.52 1.77 125.93
CA PRO A 12 10.67 0.87 126.71
C PRO A 12 9.94 -0.15 125.83
N THR A 13 9.70 -1.36 126.35
CA THR A 13 9.07 -2.46 125.60
C THR A 13 7.71 -2.11 124.99
N GLU A 14 6.92 -1.26 125.66
CA GLU A 14 5.61 -0.81 125.18
C GLU A 14 5.73 0.05 123.91
N ASP A 15 6.68 0.98 123.89
CA ASP A 15 6.98 1.84 122.74
C ASP A 15 7.57 1.04 121.56
N LEU A 16 8.34 -0.02 121.83
CA LEU A 16 8.83 -0.94 120.81
C LEU A 16 7.69 -1.72 120.15
N ARG A 17 6.71 -2.21 120.93
CA ARG A 17 5.52 -2.88 120.39
C ARG A 17 4.68 -1.94 119.52
N LYS A 18 4.51 -0.69 119.94
CA LYS A 18 3.80 0.35 119.17
C LYS A 18 4.50 0.66 117.84
N LYS A 19 5.83 0.80 117.84
CA LYS A 19 6.62 0.98 116.61
C LYS A 19 6.55 -0.23 115.68
N ALA A 20 6.60 -1.45 116.23
CA ALA A 20 6.46 -2.67 115.43
C ALA A 20 5.11 -2.70 114.70
N LEU A 21 4.01 -2.42 115.43
CA LEU A 21 2.67 -2.33 114.84
C LEU A 21 2.57 -1.20 113.80
N GLU A 22 3.16 -0.02 114.07
CA GLU A 22 3.18 1.10 113.12
C GLU A 22 3.91 0.72 111.81
N TYR A 23 5.06 0.04 111.90
CA TYR A 23 5.79 -0.42 110.73
C TYR A 23 5.03 -1.51 109.95
N GLU A 24 4.34 -2.41 110.65
CA GLU A 24 3.46 -3.41 110.01
C GLU A 24 2.31 -2.73 109.25
N VAL A 25 1.65 -1.75 109.86
CA VAL A 25 0.59 -0.96 109.21
C VAL A 25 1.13 -0.19 108.00
N LYS A 26 2.31 0.44 108.11
CA LYS A 26 2.94 1.14 106.98
C LYS A 26 3.34 0.18 105.85
N GLY A 27 3.85 -1.00 106.20
CA GLY A 27 4.22 -2.04 105.24
C GLY A 27 3.01 -2.58 104.49
N THR A 28 1.91 -2.85 105.19
CA THR A 28 0.65 -3.31 104.57
C THR A 28 0.04 -2.24 103.66
N LEU A 29 0.03 -0.97 104.08
CA LEU A 29 -0.43 0.14 103.23
C LEU A 29 0.43 0.30 101.97
N LEU A 30 1.75 0.21 102.08
CA LEU A 30 2.65 0.29 100.93
C LEU A 30 2.40 -0.87 99.95
N ASN A 31 2.25 -2.09 100.45
CA ASN A 31 1.92 -3.26 99.63
C ASN A 31 0.57 -3.06 98.90
N TYR A 32 -0.45 -2.53 99.58
CA TYR A 32 -1.74 -2.23 98.94
C TYR A 32 -1.58 -1.21 97.79
N LEU A 33 -0.85 -0.11 98.02
CA LEU A 33 -0.61 0.90 96.99
C LEU A 33 0.17 0.34 95.79
N LEU A 34 1.19 -0.49 96.04
CA LEU A 34 1.95 -1.17 95.00
C LEU A 34 1.06 -2.12 94.19
N SER A 35 0.27 -2.96 94.86
CA SER A 35 -0.66 -3.88 94.20
C SER A 35 -1.70 -3.14 93.36
N ASN A 36 -2.28 -2.06 93.88
CA ASN A 36 -3.28 -1.27 93.16
C ASN A 36 -2.68 -0.60 91.90
N ARG A 37 -1.43 -0.13 91.97
CA ARG A 37 -0.72 0.38 90.81
C ARG A 37 -0.47 -0.71 89.76
N GLN A 38 -0.01 -1.89 90.18
CA GLN A 38 0.19 -3.02 89.28
C GLN A 38 -1.11 -3.44 88.60
N GLU A 39 -2.22 -3.49 89.35
CA GLU A 39 -3.54 -3.81 88.80
C GLU A 39 -3.96 -2.79 87.72
N GLN A 40 -3.75 -1.49 87.96
CA GLN A 40 -4.06 -0.46 86.98
C GLN A 40 -3.19 -0.58 85.71
N GLU A 41 -1.89 -0.84 85.85
CA GLU A 41 -0.97 -1.06 84.72
C GLU A 41 -1.40 -2.29 83.90
N VAL A 42 -1.80 -3.38 84.57
CA VAL A 42 -2.33 -4.58 83.91
C VAL A 42 -3.65 -4.30 83.18
N LEU A 43 -4.57 -3.52 83.78
CA LEU A 43 -5.83 -3.15 83.14
C LEU A 43 -5.61 -2.28 81.89
N GLU A 44 -4.69 -1.31 81.95
CA GLU A 44 -4.33 -0.50 80.80
C GLU A 44 -3.69 -1.34 79.69
N ALA A 45 -2.75 -2.22 80.06
CA ALA A 45 -2.14 -3.15 79.11
C ALA A 45 -3.18 -4.05 78.45
N ARG A 46 -4.13 -4.61 79.22
CA ARG A 46 -5.23 -5.43 78.68
C ARG A 46 -6.12 -4.65 77.71
N ARG A 47 -6.42 -3.38 77.99
CA ARG A 47 -7.19 -2.53 77.06
C ARG A 47 -6.43 -2.32 75.76
N LYS A 48 -5.13 -2.01 75.82
CA LYS A 48 -4.29 -1.85 74.63
C LYS A 48 -4.21 -3.13 73.81
N VAL A 49 -4.01 -4.27 74.46
CA VAL A 49 -4.01 -5.60 73.80
C VAL A 49 -5.34 -5.83 73.08
N LYS A 50 -6.48 -5.59 73.75
CA LYS A 50 -7.79 -5.74 73.12
C LYS A 50 -7.97 -4.86 71.87
N THR A 51 -7.56 -3.59 71.94
CA THR A 51 -7.63 -2.69 70.76
C THR A 51 -6.73 -3.18 69.63
N VAL A 52 -5.55 -3.72 69.94
CA VAL A 52 -4.65 -4.30 68.94
C VAL A 52 -5.28 -5.55 68.32
N ASP A 53 -5.87 -6.44 69.12
CA ASP A 53 -6.55 -7.64 68.63
C ASP A 53 -7.71 -7.30 67.68
N ASP A 54 -8.55 -6.33 68.05
CA ASP A 54 -9.66 -5.87 67.22
C ASP A 54 -9.15 -5.27 65.87
N ASN A 55 -8.06 -4.50 65.91
CA ASN A 55 -7.44 -3.94 64.71
C ASN A 55 -6.81 -5.03 63.82
N ILE A 56 -6.16 -6.03 64.41
CA ILE A 56 -5.60 -7.17 63.66
C ILE A 56 -6.72 -7.92 62.95
N ALA A 57 -7.84 -8.19 63.63
CA ALA A 57 -8.99 -8.85 63.02
C ALA A 57 -9.57 -8.05 61.84
N ASP A 58 -9.67 -6.71 61.93
CA ASP A 58 -10.12 -5.87 60.80
C ASP A 58 -9.13 -5.90 59.63
N ILE A 59 -7.82 -5.86 59.91
CA ILE A 59 -6.77 -5.96 58.88
C ILE A 59 -6.84 -7.31 58.17
N GLU A 60 -6.95 -8.41 58.90
CA GLU A 60 -7.04 -9.77 58.33
C GLU A 60 -8.28 -9.93 57.44
N LYS A 61 -9.42 -9.37 57.88
CA LYS A 61 -10.65 -9.34 57.10
C LYS A 61 -10.47 -8.57 55.79
N ARG A 62 -9.97 -7.32 55.85
CA ARG A 62 -9.74 -6.49 54.66
C ARG A 62 -8.72 -7.10 53.70
N TYR A 63 -7.69 -7.74 54.23
CA TYR A 63 -6.70 -8.47 53.43
C TYR A 63 -7.36 -9.61 52.65
N SER A 64 -8.18 -10.42 53.34
CA SER A 64 -8.89 -11.54 52.70
C SER A 64 -9.85 -11.07 51.61
N GLU A 65 -10.65 -10.03 51.88
CA GLU A 65 -11.56 -9.45 50.89
C GLU A 65 -10.83 -8.88 49.67
N THR A 66 -9.71 -8.19 49.89
CA THR A 66 -8.91 -7.60 48.80
C THR A 66 -8.23 -8.68 47.99
N LYS A 67 -7.73 -9.73 48.64
CA LYS A 67 -7.11 -10.88 47.97
C LYS A 67 -8.09 -11.59 47.05
N THR A 68 -9.31 -11.88 47.51
CA THR A 68 -10.35 -12.52 46.68
C THR A 68 -10.73 -11.65 45.48
N LYS A 69 -10.93 -10.34 45.68
CA LYS A 69 -11.22 -9.43 44.56
C LYS A 69 -10.09 -9.41 43.52
N LEU A 70 -8.84 -9.36 43.98
CA LEU A 70 -7.69 -9.36 43.09
C LEU A 70 -7.56 -10.68 42.31
N GLU A 71 -7.83 -11.82 42.94
CA GLU A 71 -7.86 -13.13 42.28
C GLU A 71 -8.95 -13.18 41.19
N GLU A 72 -10.15 -12.68 41.47
CA GLU A 72 -11.23 -12.58 40.49
C GLU A 72 -10.89 -11.66 39.31
N ASP A 73 -10.31 -10.48 39.58
CA ASP A 73 -9.94 -9.53 38.53
C ASP A 73 -8.81 -10.08 37.64
N ILE A 74 -7.82 -10.77 38.23
CA ILE A 74 -6.78 -11.46 37.48
C ILE A 74 -7.38 -12.53 36.56
N GLN A 75 -8.36 -13.30 37.04
CA GLN A 75 -9.02 -14.32 36.24
C GLN A 75 -9.79 -13.70 35.06
N LYS A 76 -10.61 -12.67 35.32
CA LYS A 76 -11.36 -11.95 34.27
C LYS A 76 -10.44 -11.35 33.21
N LEU A 77 -9.31 -10.77 33.63
CA LEU A 77 -8.32 -10.21 32.71
C LEU A 77 -7.68 -11.29 31.83
N LYS A 78 -7.36 -12.46 32.38
CA LYS A 78 -6.84 -13.60 31.60
C LYS A 78 -7.84 -14.09 30.57
N GLU A 79 -9.09 -14.32 30.99
CA GLU A 79 -10.18 -14.75 30.10
C GLU A 79 -10.44 -13.72 28.99
N GLY A 80 -10.43 -12.42 29.33
CA GLY A 80 -10.56 -11.34 28.36
C GLY A 80 -9.41 -11.28 27.35
N GLN A 81 -8.17 -11.47 27.81
CA GLN A 81 -6.99 -11.51 26.93
C GLN A 81 -7.02 -12.71 25.98
N GLU A 82 -7.40 -13.90 26.47
CA GLU A 82 -7.50 -15.10 25.66
C GLU A 82 -8.60 -14.97 24.60
N SER A 83 -9.78 -14.46 24.97
CA SER A 83 -10.88 -14.23 24.04
C SER A 83 -10.52 -13.22 22.95
N GLU A 84 -9.88 -12.11 23.30
CA GLU A 84 -9.46 -11.09 22.33
C GLU A 84 -8.37 -11.63 21.39
N ALA A 85 -7.42 -12.43 21.91
CA ALA A 85 -6.40 -13.08 21.09
C ALA A 85 -7.03 -14.08 20.09
N GLU A 86 -8.02 -14.87 20.51
CA GLU A 86 -8.74 -15.77 19.62
C GLU A 86 -9.54 -15.03 18.55
N ARG A 87 -10.23 -13.94 18.94
CA ARG A 87 -10.98 -13.08 18.01
C ARG A 87 -10.07 -12.48 16.94
N LEU A 88 -8.94 -11.89 17.34
CA LEU A 88 -7.96 -11.32 16.42
C LEU A 88 -7.37 -12.38 15.50
N ARG A 89 -7.03 -13.56 16.03
CA ARG A 89 -6.51 -14.67 15.23
C ARG A 89 -7.48 -15.08 14.13
N LYS A 90 -8.76 -15.29 14.46
CA LYS A 90 -9.81 -15.61 13.47
C LYS A 90 -9.96 -14.50 12.43
N GLU A 91 -9.98 -13.24 12.86
CA GLU A 91 -10.08 -12.09 11.96
C GLU A 91 -8.90 -12.02 10.96
N TYR A 92 -7.68 -12.30 11.41
CA TYR A 92 -6.49 -12.36 10.54
C TYR A 92 -6.53 -13.57 9.60
N GLU A 93 -6.95 -14.75 10.07
CA GLU A 93 -7.09 -15.94 9.24
C GLU A 93 -8.13 -15.71 8.11
N ASP A 94 -9.27 -15.09 8.42
CA ASP A 94 -10.32 -14.74 7.45
C ASP A 94 -9.84 -13.71 6.41
N LYS A 95 -9.14 -12.64 6.86
CA LYS A 95 -8.57 -11.64 5.96
C LYS A 95 -7.51 -12.27 5.04
N LEU A 96 -6.65 -13.13 5.58
CA LEU A 96 -5.63 -13.82 4.81
C LEU A 96 -6.25 -14.75 3.76
N ALA A 97 -7.32 -15.47 4.10
CA ALA A 97 -8.05 -16.33 3.17
C ALA A 97 -8.63 -15.51 1.99
N LYS A 98 -9.31 -14.39 2.28
CA LYS A 98 -9.87 -13.50 1.25
C LYS A 98 -8.81 -12.92 0.32
N VAL A 99 -7.65 -12.54 0.85
CA VAL A 99 -6.53 -12.03 0.03
C VAL A 99 -5.94 -13.13 -0.85
N LYS A 100 -5.80 -14.35 -0.35
CA LYS A 100 -5.33 -15.48 -1.16
C LYS A 100 -6.29 -15.81 -2.30
N GLU A 101 -7.59 -15.82 -2.01
CA GLU A 101 -8.63 -16.06 -3.01
C GLU A 101 -8.64 -14.97 -4.10
N SER A 102 -8.61 -13.69 -3.71
CA SER A 102 -8.60 -12.58 -4.66
C SER A 102 -7.33 -12.56 -5.50
N TYR A 103 -6.18 -12.86 -4.90
CA TYR A 103 -4.91 -12.99 -5.61
C TYR A 103 -4.98 -14.12 -6.65
N ALA A 104 -5.41 -15.32 -6.26
CA ALA A 104 -5.57 -16.45 -7.17
C ALA A 104 -6.52 -16.13 -8.33
N ALA A 105 -7.66 -15.47 -8.06
CA ALA A 105 -8.61 -15.04 -9.08
C ALA A 105 -8.05 -13.96 -10.02
N SER A 106 -7.16 -13.09 -9.53
CA SER A 106 -6.49 -12.10 -10.37
C SER A 106 -5.41 -12.73 -11.24
N GLU A 107 -4.68 -13.71 -10.70
CA GLU A 107 -3.64 -14.44 -11.42
C GLU A 107 -4.22 -15.25 -12.58
N THR A 108 -5.35 -15.94 -12.37
CA THR A 108 -6.04 -16.68 -13.44
C THR A 108 -6.51 -15.76 -14.56
N LYS A 109 -7.17 -14.64 -14.22
CA LYS A 109 -7.61 -13.64 -15.21
C LYS A 109 -6.44 -13.05 -16.02
N LEU A 110 -5.31 -12.77 -15.37
CA LEU A 110 -4.12 -12.27 -16.07
C LEU A 110 -3.56 -13.31 -17.04
N LYS A 111 -3.50 -14.58 -16.64
CA LYS A 111 -3.06 -15.67 -17.52
C LYS A 111 -3.98 -15.85 -18.74
N GLU A 112 -5.30 -15.82 -18.53
CA GLU A 112 -6.28 -15.88 -19.62
C GLU A 112 -6.13 -14.70 -20.59
N ASN A 113 -5.98 -13.48 -20.06
CA ASN A 113 -5.78 -12.29 -20.88
C ASN A 113 -4.47 -12.35 -21.67
N ALA A 114 -3.38 -12.83 -21.06
CA ALA A 114 -2.10 -13.00 -21.74
C ALA A 114 -2.23 -14.00 -22.90
N ALA A 115 -2.86 -15.16 -22.67
CA ALA A 115 -3.09 -16.16 -23.71
C ALA A 115 -3.94 -15.61 -24.86
N ALA A 116 -5.00 -14.85 -24.56
CA ALA A 116 -5.84 -14.22 -25.59
C ALA A 116 -5.08 -13.15 -26.39
N GLN A 117 -4.19 -12.39 -25.75
CA GLN A 117 -3.32 -11.42 -26.43
C GLN A 117 -2.30 -12.12 -27.33
N ASP A 118 -1.66 -13.18 -26.86
CA ASP A 118 -0.69 -13.97 -27.65
C ASP A 118 -1.34 -14.56 -28.91
N GLU A 119 -2.56 -15.07 -28.81
CA GLU A 119 -3.32 -15.57 -29.97
C GLU A 119 -3.61 -14.43 -30.96
N LYS A 120 -4.03 -13.26 -30.46
CA LYS A 120 -4.30 -12.09 -31.31
C LYS A 120 -3.05 -11.57 -32.00
N ILE A 121 -1.92 -11.52 -31.29
CA ILE A 121 -0.62 -11.13 -31.85
C ILE A 121 -0.22 -12.12 -32.95
N SER A 122 -0.38 -13.42 -32.72
CA SER A 122 -0.05 -14.44 -33.72
C SER A 122 -0.84 -14.25 -35.02
N LYS A 123 -2.15 -13.97 -34.94
CA LYS A 123 -2.99 -13.69 -36.12
C LYS A 123 -2.58 -12.40 -36.85
N LEU A 124 -2.29 -11.33 -36.10
CA LEU A 124 -1.86 -10.06 -36.70
C LEU A 124 -0.48 -10.18 -37.37
N VAL A 125 0.42 -11.00 -36.83
CA VAL A 125 1.73 -11.25 -37.44
C VAL A 125 1.57 -11.97 -38.78
N THR A 126 0.72 -12.99 -38.86
CA THR A 126 0.46 -13.69 -40.13
C THR A 126 -0.17 -12.77 -41.18
N GLU A 127 -1.18 -11.98 -40.79
CA GLU A 127 -1.82 -11.02 -41.70
C GLU A 127 -0.83 -9.94 -42.20
N ARG A 128 0.04 -9.45 -41.32
CA ARG A 128 1.11 -8.50 -41.69
C ARG A 128 2.06 -9.12 -42.71
N ASP A 129 2.50 -10.36 -42.48
CA ASP A 129 3.48 -11.02 -43.36
C ASP A 129 2.89 -11.27 -44.75
N GLU A 130 1.61 -11.67 -44.84
CA GLU A 130 0.87 -11.79 -46.10
C GLU A 130 0.74 -10.44 -46.83
N ALA A 131 0.38 -9.38 -46.09
CA ALA A 131 0.27 -8.03 -46.66
C ALA A 131 1.63 -7.51 -47.17
N VAL A 132 2.72 -7.79 -46.46
CA VAL A 132 4.09 -7.43 -46.88
C VAL A 132 4.49 -8.16 -48.15
N LEU A 133 4.18 -9.47 -48.27
CA LEU A 133 4.42 -10.24 -49.50
C LEU A 133 3.65 -9.65 -50.69
N SER A 134 2.35 -9.38 -50.50
CA SER A 134 1.49 -8.78 -51.53
C SER A 134 1.98 -7.39 -51.97
N ALA A 135 2.37 -6.54 -51.02
CA ALA A 135 2.94 -5.23 -51.31
C ALA A 135 4.25 -5.34 -52.10
N GLY A 136 5.08 -6.33 -51.80
CA GLY A 136 6.30 -6.64 -52.56
C GLY A 136 5.99 -6.98 -54.02
N THR A 137 5.05 -7.91 -54.27
CA THR A 137 4.66 -8.29 -55.64
C THR A 137 4.07 -7.13 -56.45
N LEU A 138 3.25 -6.30 -55.81
CA LEU A 138 2.69 -5.10 -56.45
C LEU A 138 3.77 -4.06 -56.77
N GLY A 139 4.79 -3.93 -55.93
CA GLY A 139 5.95 -3.07 -56.17
C GLY A 139 6.74 -3.50 -57.41
N GLU A 140 6.98 -4.81 -57.56
CA GLU A 140 7.65 -5.37 -58.74
C GLU A 140 6.82 -5.19 -60.02
N GLU A 141 5.52 -5.47 -59.97
CA GLU A 141 4.62 -5.27 -61.10
C GLU A 141 4.55 -3.79 -61.52
N LYS A 142 4.49 -2.88 -60.55
CA LYS A 142 4.53 -1.44 -60.81
C LYS A 142 5.82 -1.04 -61.55
N ALA A 143 6.98 -1.50 -61.09
CA ALA A 143 8.26 -1.18 -61.74
C ALA A 143 8.34 -1.73 -63.18
N ARG A 144 7.79 -2.94 -63.41
CA ARG A 144 7.67 -3.51 -64.77
C ARG A 144 6.79 -2.64 -65.65
N LEU A 145 5.59 -2.28 -65.19
CA LEU A 145 4.66 -1.44 -65.95
C LEU A 145 5.21 -0.03 -66.22
N GLU A 146 5.92 0.57 -65.26
CA GLU A 146 6.61 1.85 -65.48
C GLU A 146 7.64 1.73 -66.60
N THR A 147 8.40 0.63 -66.66
CA THR A 147 9.34 0.35 -67.74
C THR A 147 8.63 0.19 -69.09
N ASP A 148 7.60 -0.66 -69.15
CA ASP A 148 6.80 -0.89 -70.38
C ASP A 148 6.21 0.43 -70.92
N VAL A 149 5.71 1.30 -70.04
CA VAL A 149 5.20 2.63 -70.43
C VAL A 149 6.29 3.51 -71.03
N THR A 150 7.48 3.54 -70.43
CA THR A 150 8.60 4.34 -70.97
C THR A 150 9.07 3.84 -72.34
N GLU A 151 9.13 2.52 -72.53
CA GLU A 151 9.50 1.92 -73.81
C GLU A 151 8.46 2.21 -74.90
N LEU A 152 7.16 2.07 -74.57
CA LEU A 152 6.08 2.39 -75.50
C LEU A 152 6.06 3.87 -75.89
N GLN A 153 6.31 4.78 -74.95
CA GLN A 153 6.44 6.21 -75.23
C GLN A 153 7.58 6.49 -76.21
N LEU A 154 8.74 5.86 -76.03
CA LEU A 154 9.89 5.99 -76.92
C LEU A 154 9.59 5.44 -78.32
N TYR A 155 8.96 4.26 -78.40
CA TYR A 155 8.55 3.66 -79.67
C TYR A 155 7.56 4.55 -80.42
N ALA A 156 6.54 5.06 -79.73
CA ALA A 156 5.55 5.96 -80.33
C ALA A 156 6.21 7.24 -80.86
N ALA A 157 7.10 7.87 -80.09
CA ALA A 157 7.85 9.05 -80.54
C ALA A 157 8.67 8.76 -81.82
N THR A 158 9.39 7.63 -81.83
CA THR A 158 10.20 7.22 -82.99
C THR A 158 9.34 7.00 -84.23
N GLN A 159 8.20 6.32 -84.11
CA GLN A 159 7.26 6.10 -85.21
C GLN A 159 6.67 7.40 -85.76
N TYR A 160 6.32 8.35 -84.89
CA TYR A 160 5.85 9.66 -85.33
C TYR A 160 6.95 10.44 -86.06
N ASP A 161 8.17 10.44 -85.54
CA ASP A 161 9.32 11.12 -86.16
C ASP A 161 9.66 10.53 -87.54
N GLU A 162 9.69 9.20 -87.66
CA GLU A 162 9.90 8.49 -88.93
C GLU A 162 8.78 8.76 -89.93
N GLY A 163 7.52 8.62 -89.51
CA GLY A 163 6.36 8.87 -90.36
C GLY A 163 6.27 10.32 -90.85
N PHE A 164 6.58 11.28 -89.96
CA PHE A 164 6.65 12.69 -90.31
C PHE A 164 7.79 12.98 -91.30
N SER A 165 8.98 12.41 -91.06
CA SER A 165 10.13 12.54 -91.96
C SER A 165 9.84 11.97 -93.35
N PHE A 166 9.23 10.78 -93.43
CA PHE A 166 8.82 10.18 -94.70
C PHE A 166 7.80 11.05 -95.45
N ALA A 167 6.79 11.60 -94.76
CA ALA A 167 5.82 12.50 -95.37
C ALA A 167 6.49 13.76 -95.94
N LEU A 168 7.46 14.35 -95.23
CA LEU A 168 8.24 15.48 -95.73
C LEU A 168 9.05 15.12 -97.00
N GLU A 169 9.64 13.92 -97.07
CA GLU A 169 10.34 13.45 -98.28
C GLU A 169 9.39 13.30 -99.47
N GLN A 170 8.20 12.74 -99.26
CA GLN A 170 7.18 12.63 -100.31
C GLN A 170 6.77 14.00 -100.86
N ILE A 171 6.59 15.00 -99.99
CA ILE A 171 6.26 16.37 -100.39
C ILE A 171 7.41 17.02 -101.17
N LYS A 172 8.66 16.87 -100.72
CA LYS A 172 9.85 17.40 -101.40
C LYS A 172 10.01 16.85 -102.82
N LEU A 173 9.59 15.61 -103.08
CA LEU A 173 9.61 15.04 -104.43
C LEU A 173 8.68 15.78 -105.39
N LEU A 174 7.50 16.20 -104.92
CA LEU A 174 6.53 16.97 -105.71
C LEU A 174 6.87 18.46 -105.77
N PHE A 175 7.52 18.99 -104.74
CA PHE A 175 7.87 20.41 -104.58
C PHE A 175 9.36 20.56 -104.17
N PRO A 176 10.31 20.53 -105.12
CA PRO A 176 11.75 20.51 -104.83
C PRO A 176 12.27 21.80 -104.16
N ASP A 177 11.61 22.93 -104.45
CA ASP A 177 11.96 24.26 -103.91
C ASP A 177 11.32 24.54 -102.53
N LEU A 178 10.70 23.52 -101.91
CA LEU A 178 10.08 23.65 -100.61
C LEU A 178 11.15 23.51 -99.51
N ASP A 179 11.43 24.61 -98.80
CA ASP A 179 12.38 24.68 -97.69
C ASP A 179 11.70 24.87 -96.33
N ALA A 180 12.49 24.83 -95.26
CA ALA A 180 12.01 24.93 -93.88
C ALA A 180 11.35 26.29 -93.57
N GLU A 181 11.76 27.36 -94.26
CA GLU A 181 11.22 28.70 -94.08
C GLU A 181 9.80 28.77 -94.68
N ARG A 182 9.60 28.24 -95.90
CA ARG A 182 8.29 28.17 -96.57
C ARG A 182 7.33 27.17 -95.95
N LEU A 183 7.82 26.05 -95.42
CA LEU A 183 7.03 25.14 -94.60
C LEU A 183 6.63 25.79 -93.27
N GLY A 184 7.48 26.63 -92.69
CA GLY A 184 7.17 27.40 -91.47
C GLY A 184 6.06 28.45 -91.65
N GLU A 185 5.80 28.89 -92.89
CA GLU A 185 4.65 29.74 -93.23
C GLU A 185 3.31 28.98 -93.22
N ALA A 186 3.35 27.65 -93.38
CA ALA A 186 2.19 26.78 -93.34
C ALA A 186 1.80 26.45 -91.89
N ASP A 187 1.07 27.36 -91.27
CA ASP A 187 0.36 27.11 -90.01
C ASP A 187 -0.85 26.19 -90.26
N ALA A 188 -1.14 25.27 -89.33
CA ALA A 188 -2.37 24.47 -89.35
C ALA A 188 -3.64 25.34 -89.30
N MET A 189 -3.51 26.59 -88.85
CA MET A 189 -4.56 27.60 -88.83
C MET A 189 -4.65 28.45 -90.10
N ASN A 190 -3.86 28.15 -91.15
CA ASN A 190 -3.94 28.80 -92.45
C ASN A 190 -4.59 27.86 -93.49
N GLN A 191 -5.29 28.42 -94.46
CA GLN A 191 -5.91 27.70 -95.57
C GLN A 191 -5.38 28.19 -96.91
N ILE A 192 -5.49 27.34 -97.94
CA ILE A 192 -5.09 27.68 -99.30
C ILE A 192 -6.33 28.17 -100.06
N VAL A 193 -6.32 29.43 -100.47
CA VAL A 193 -7.34 30.03 -101.34
C VAL A 193 -6.64 30.54 -102.60
N ASP A 194 -7.07 30.08 -103.78
CA ASP A 194 -6.51 30.45 -105.09
C ASP A 194 -4.98 30.36 -105.16
N GLY A 195 -4.40 29.34 -104.53
CA GLY A 195 -2.96 29.09 -104.53
C GLY A 195 -2.14 30.00 -103.61
N LYS A 196 -2.78 30.79 -102.73
CA LYS A 196 -2.11 31.58 -101.69
C LYS A 196 -2.54 31.12 -100.29
N LEU A 197 -1.56 31.07 -99.37
CA LEU A 197 -1.81 30.85 -97.95
C LEU A 197 -2.43 32.10 -97.33
N VAL A 198 -3.60 31.93 -96.71
CA VAL A 198 -4.31 32.97 -95.96
C VAL A 198 -4.77 32.40 -94.62
N PRO A 199 -4.93 33.23 -93.57
CA PRO A 199 -5.51 32.77 -92.32
C PRO A 199 -6.87 32.09 -92.53
N TYR A 200 -7.07 30.94 -91.89
CA TYR A 200 -8.35 30.25 -91.91
C TYR A 200 -9.40 31.12 -91.22
N ILE A 201 -10.49 31.39 -91.93
CA ILE A 201 -11.66 32.07 -91.38
C ILE A 201 -12.76 31.01 -91.29
N PRO A 202 -13.20 30.63 -90.08
CA PRO A 202 -14.30 29.69 -89.91
C PRO A 202 -15.57 30.26 -90.58
N PRO A 203 -16.36 29.44 -91.30
CA PRO A 203 -17.64 29.89 -91.83
C PRO A 203 -18.60 30.33 -90.70
N PRO A 204 -19.47 31.33 -90.94
CA PRO A 204 -20.43 31.81 -89.95
C PRO A 204 -21.49 30.79 -89.55
#